data_AF-A0A843GTK3-F1
#
_entry.id   AF-A0A843GTK3-F1
#
_cell.length_a   1.000
_cell.length_b   1.000
_cell.length_c   1.000
_cell.angle_alpha   90.00
_cell.angle_beta   90.00
_cell.angle_gamma   90.00
#
_symmetry.space_group_name_H-M   'P 1'
#
loop_
_entity.id
_entity.type
_entity.pdbx_description
1 polymer ?
#
loop_
_entity_poly.entity_id
_entity_poly.type
_entity_poly.pdbx_seq_one_letter_code
_entity_poly.pdbx_strand_id
1 'polypeptide(L)' 'MMTNPIGYINNMPEMKNVMEMVNNNGGNAKDVFYKLAEQKGVNPDDILNMFK' A
#
# COMPACT_ATOMS: atom_id res chain seq x y z
N MET A 1 23.66 3.13 -5.81
CA MET A 1 22.85 3.54 -4.64
C MET A 1 21.56 4.13 -5.20
N MET A 2 20.41 3.50 -4.92
CA MET A 2 19.11 3.91 -5.48
C MET A 2 18.63 5.18 -4.77
N THR A 3 18.91 6.34 -5.36
CA THR A 3 18.75 7.66 -4.72
C THR A 3 17.40 8.34 -4.96
N ASN A 4 16.38 7.66 -5.50
CA ASN A 4 15.07 8.29 -5.62
C ASN A 4 13.91 7.31 -5.36
N PRO A 5 13.29 7.35 -4.15
CA PRO A 5 12.15 6.51 -3.79
C PRO A 5 11.00 6.59 -4.80
N ILE A 6 10.75 7.76 -5.39
CA ILE A 6 9.73 7.96 -6.43
C ILE A 6 10.09 7.21 -7.72
N GLY A 7 11.38 7.20 -8.09
CA GLY A 7 11.85 6.43 -9.24
C GLY A 7 11.73 4.92 -9.01
N TYR A 8 11.92 4.44 -7.78
CA TYR A 8 11.72 3.05 -7.42
C TYR A 8 10.24 2.65 -7.46
N ILE A 9 9.36 3.50 -6.92
CA ILE A 9 7.90 3.30 -6.92
C ILE A 9 7.33 3.29 -8.35
N ASN A 10 7.81 4.16 -9.23
CA ASN A 10 7.37 4.20 -10.63
C ASN A 10 7.81 2.99 -11.46
N ASN A 11 8.90 2.31 -11.07
CA ASN A 11 9.42 1.13 -11.77
C ASN A 11 8.93 -0.20 -11.18
N MET A 12 8.14 -0.18 -10.10
CA MET A 12 7.51 -1.36 -9.52
C MET A 12 6.01 -1.38 -9.85
N PRO A 13 5.54 -2.30 -10.72
CA PRO A 13 4.14 -2.38 -11.12
C PRO A 13 3.17 -2.53 -9.94
N GLU A 14 3.58 -3.28 -8.91
CA GLU A 14 2.76 -3.50 -7.71
C GLU A 14 2.61 -2.22 -6.89
N MET A 15 3.67 -1.41 -6.81
CA MET A 15 3.65 -0.16 -6.06
C MET A 15 2.93 0.97 -6.81
N LYS A 16 2.94 0.93 -8.14
CA LYS A 16 2.10 1.78 -8.99
C LYS A 16 0.62 1.53 -8.72
N ASN A 17 0.19 0.26 -8.63
CA ASN A 17 -1.18 -0.09 -8.28
C ASN A 17 -1.57 0.43 -6.89
N VAL A 18 -0.68 0.34 -5.90
CA VAL A 18 -0.93 0.88 -4.56
C VAL A 18 -1.07 2.40 -4.60
N MET A 19 -0.17 3.11 -5.30
CA MET A 19 -0.26 4.57 -5.44
C MET A 19 -1.51 5.03 -6.20
N GLU A 20 -1.93 4.31 -7.24
CA GLU A 20 -3.19 4.55 -7.93
C GLU A 20 -4.38 4.28 -7.00
N MET A 21 -4.35 3.22 -6.20
CA MET A 21 -5.38 2.99 -5.19
C MET A 21 -5.41 4.10 -4.14
N VAL A 22 -4.26 4.63 -3.71
CA VAL A 22 -4.19 5.74 -2.74
C VAL A 22 -4.75 7.02 -3.34
N ASN A 23 -4.35 7.37 -4.57
CA ASN A 23 -4.85 8.55 -5.27
C ASN A 23 -6.36 8.46 -5.55
N ASN A 24 -6.86 7.29 -5.96
CA ASN A 24 -8.29 7.08 -6.22
C ASN A 24 -9.15 7.04 -4.95
N ASN A 25 -8.59 6.68 -3.78
CA ASN A 25 -9.29 6.69 -2.48
C ASN A 25 -9.08 8.01 -1.71
N GLY A 26 -8.69 9.10 -2.38
CA GLY A 26 -8.58 10.43 -1.74
C GLY A 26 -7.32 10.63 -0.91
N GLY A 27 -6.24 9.89 -1.19
CA GLY A 27 -4.94 10.02 -0.53
C GLY A 27 -4.81 9.27 0.79
N ASN A 28 -5.85 8.56 1.23
CA ASN A 28 -5.81 7.86 2.52
C ASN A 28 -5.15 6.48 2.38
N ALA A 29 -3.84 6.41 2.67
CA ALA A 29 -3.09 5.17 2.70
C ALA A 29 -3.65 4.13 3.69
N LYS A 30 -4.32 4.58 4.77
CA LYS A 30 -4.98 3.69 5.72
C LYS A 30 -6.10 2.91 5.04
N ASP A 31 -6.98 3.60 4.31
CA ASP A 31 -8.12 2.93 3.66
C ASP A 31 -7.66 1.94 2.59
N VAL A 32 -6.58 2.26 1.86
CA VAL A 32 -5.97 1.33 0.90
C VAL A 32 -5.39 0.11 1.59
N PHE A 33 -4.69 0.29 2.70
CA PHE A 33 -4.19 -0.83 3.50
C PHE A 33 -5.32 -1.76 3.95
N TYR A 34 -6.41 -1.19 4.50
CA TYR A 34 -7.57 -1.98 4.94
C TYR A 34 -8.24 -2.72 3.77
N LYS A 35 -8.44 -2.07 2.61
CA LYS A 35 -9.00 -2.71 1.41
C LYS A 35 -8.11 -3.83 0.86
N LEU A 36 -6.79 -3.62 0.84
CA LEU A 36 -5.84 -4.64 0.37
C LEU A 36 -5.82 -5.86 1.31
N ALA A 37 -5.88 -5.62 2.62
CA ALA A 37 -5.99 -6.70 3.60
C ALA A 37 -7.28 -7.52 3.38
N GLU A 38 -8.42 -6.84 3.19
CA GLU A 38 -9.71 -7.47 2.89
C GLU A 38 -9.66 -8.30 1.58
N GLN A 39 -9.10 -7.74 0.50
CA GLN A 39 -8.94 -8.45 -0.78
C GLN A 39 -8.06 -9.72 -0.67
N LYS A 40 -7.14 -9.75 0.28
CA LYS A 40 -6.27 -10.90 0.54
C LYS A 40 -6.88 -11.89 1.53
N GLY A 41 -8.08 -11.60 2.06
CA GLY A 41 -8.73 -12.41 3.08
C GLY A 41 -8.00 -12.38 4.43
N VAL A 42 -7.25 -11.32 4.71
CA VAL A 42 -6.48 -11.16 5.93
C VAL A 42 -7.08 -10.04 6.76
N ASN A 43 -7.16 -10.22 8.08
CA ASN A 43 -7.59 -9.16 8.98
C ASN A 43 -6.45 -8.13 9.13
N PRO A 44 -6.67 -6.85 8.75
CA PRO A 44 -5.65 -5.81 8.86
C PRO A 44 -5.17 -5.60 10.30
N ASP A 45 -6.03 -5.80 11.30
CA ASP A 45 -5.65 -5.63 12.70
C ASP A 45 -4.67 -6.73 13.17
N ASP A 46 -4.74 -7.93 12.62
CA ASP A 46 -3.78 -9.01 12.91
C ASP A 46 -2.39 -8.65 12.36
N ILE A 47 -2.35 -8.09 11.15
CA ILE A 47 -1.10 -7.58 10.55
C ILE A 47 -0.51 -6.47 11.43
N LEU A 48 -1.32 -5.50 11.86
CA LEU A 48 -0.87 -4.39 12.70
C LEU A 48 -0.35 -4.86 14.07
N ASN A 49 -0.96 -5.92 14.63
CA ASN A 49 -0.51 -6.51 15.89
C ASN A 49 0.84 -7.22 15.77
N MET A 50 1.25 -7.70 14.58
CA MET A 50 2.57 -8.29 14.38
C MET A 50 3.73 -7.28 14.45
N PHE A 51 3.43 -5.98 14.32
CA PHE A 51 4.43 -4.91 14.38
C PHE A 51 4.51 -4.22 15.75
N LYS A 52 3.71 -4.66 16.73
CA LYS A 52 3.80 -4.20 18.12
C LYS A 52 4.81 -5.05 18.90
#